data_AF-A0A6V6YW51-F1
#
_entry.id   AF-A0A6V6YW51-F1
#
_cell.length_a   1.000
_cell.length_b   1.000
_cell.length_c   1.000
_cell.angle_alpha   90.00
_cell.angle_beta   90.00
_cell.angle_gamma   90.00
#
_symmetry.space_group_name_H-M   'P 1'
#
loop_
_entity.id
_entity.type
_entity.pdbx_description
1 polymer ?
#
loop_
_entity_poly.entity_id
_entity_poly.type
_entity_poly.pdbx_seq_one_letter_code
_entity_poly.pdbx_strand_id
1 'polypeptide(L)'
;MLSLDEKIQYLENYLTMTTKNYADTFKEDIVMFLDDFTSKNELLLFLNKLNSFVDIENWADNLCSKIVLKFDYETEHINDFIFDYINLSN
;
A
#
# COMPACT_ATOMS: atom_id res chain seq x y z
N MET A 1 1.14 -17.59 12.72
CA MET A 1 1.60 -16.19 12.64
C MET A 1 2.07 -16.00 11.22
N LEU A 2 1.49 -15.06 10.47
CA LEU A 2 1.86 -14.84 9.07
C LEU A 2 3.31 -14.34 9.01
N SER A 3 4.13 -14.98 8.18
CA SER A 3 5.48 -14.51 7.87
C SER A 3 5.43 -13.21 7.06
N LEU A 4 6.53 -12.46 7.06
CA LEU A 4 6.62 -11.22 6.27
C LEU A 4 6.41 -11.50 4.78
N ASP A 5 7.03 -12.55 4.23
CA ASP A 5 6.89 -12.90 2.81
C ASP A 5 5.44 -13.26 2.45
N GLU A 6 4.71 -13.98 3.30
CA GLU A 6 3.29 -14.27 3.10
C GLU A 6 2.44 -12.99 3.06
N LYS A 7 2.75 -12.01 3.92
CA LYS A 7 2.04 -10.72 3.94
C LYS A 7 2.36 -9.87 2.72
N ILE A 8 3.62 -9.85 2.30
CA ILE A 8 4.07 -9.14 1.10
C ILE A 8 3.38 -9.68 -0.14
N GLN A 9 3.39 -11.01 -0.30
CA GLN A 9 2.70 -11.68 -1.40
C GLN A 9 1.19 -11.45 -1.36
N TYR A 10 0.59 -11.44 -0.17
CA TYR A 10 -0.83 -11.10 -0.03
C TYR A 10 -1.12 -9.65 -0.47
N LEU A 11 -0.31 -8.70 -0.03
CA LEU A 11 -0.45 -7.28 -0.40
C LEU A 11 -0.32 -7.10 -1.92
N GLU A 12 0.69 -7.70 -2.53
CA GLU A 12 0.91 -7.65 -3.98
C GLU A 12 -0.33 -8.15 -4.75
N ASN A 13 -0.85 -9.31 -4.36
CA ASN A 13 -2.06 -9.87 -4.96
C ASN A 13 -3.29 -8.97 -4.75
N TYR A 14 -3.43 -8.37 -3.56
CA TYR A 14 -4.56 -7.49 -3.25
C TYR A 14 -4.53 -6.18 -4.05
N LEU A 15 -3.35 -5.60 -4.23
CA LEU A 15 -3.16 -4.37 -5.00
C LEU A 15 -3.31 -4.60 -6.50
N THR A 16 -2.86 -5.75 -7.01
CA THR A 16 -2.99 -6.12 -8.43
C THR A 16 -4.38 -6.65 -8.79
N MET A 17 -5.24 -6.96 -7.81
CA MET A 17 -6.62 -7.39 -8.05
C MET A 17 -7.48 -6.22 -8.53
N THR A 18 -7.68 -6.13 -9.84
CA THR A 18 -8.52 -5.10 -10.47
C THR A 18 -10.01 -5.34 -10.16
N THR A 19 -10.67 -4.35 -9.58
CA THR A 19 -12.12 -4.36 -9.30
C THR A 19 -12.94 -3.52 -10.29
N LYS A 20 -12.26 -2.91 -11.28
CA LYS A 20 -12.73 -1.92 -12.25
C LYS A 20 -13.38 -0.69 -11.62
N ASN A 21 -12.84 -0.21 -10.51
CA ASN A 21 -13.31 1.01 -9.85
C ASN A 21 -12.22 2.09 -9.79
N TYR A 22 -12.59 3.30 -9.35
CA TYR A 22 -11.66 4.43 -9.24
C TYR A 22 -10.48 4.17 -8.28
N ALA A 23 -10.64 3.28 -7.30
CA ALA A 23 -9.57 2.95 -6.37
C ALA A 23 -8.46 2.11 -7.02
N ASP A 24 -8.75 1.40 -8.11
CA ASP A 24 -7.75 0.59 -8.81
C ASP A 24 -6.61 1.46 -9.38
N THR A 25 -6.90 2.69 -9.83
CA THR A 25 -5.86 3.62 -10.31
C THR A 25 -4.80 3.88 -9.24
N PHE A 26 -5.23 4.10 -7.99
CA PHE A 26 -4.30 4.33 -6.88
C PHE A 26 -3.59 3.05 -6.44
N LYS A 27 -4.24 1.90 -6.57
CA LYS A 27 -3.56 0.62 -6.33
C LYS A 27 -2.41 0.42 -7.32
N GLU A 28 -2.60 0.75 -8.60
CA GLU A 28 -1.54 0.73 -9.60
C GLU A 28 -0.39 1.69 -9.23
N ASP A 29 -0.71 2.91 -8.78
CA ASP A 29 0.29 3.87 -8.30
C ASP A 29 1.09 3.32 -7.10
N ILE A 30 0.43 2.65 -6.14
CA ILE A 30 1.08 2.01 -4.99
C ILE A 30 1.98 0.86 -5.43
N VAL A 31 1.53 0.01 -6.36
CA VAL A 31 2.35 -1.08 -6.92
C VAL A 31 3.58 -0.51 -7.60
N MET A 32 3.42 0.52 -8.44
CA MET A 32 4.54 1.17 -9.12
C MET A 32 5.51 1.84 -8.15
N PHE A 33 5.01 2.43 -7.06
CA PHE A 33 5.85 3.03 -6.03
C PHE A 33 6.67 1.99 -5.26
N LEU A 34 6.03 0.87 -4.89
CA LEU A 34 6.70 -0.19 -4.12
C LEU A 34 7.70 -0.96 -4.97
N ASP A 35 7.42 -1.16 -6.27
CA ASP A 35 8.19 -1.81 -7.34
C ASP A 35 8.65 -3.26 -7.04
N ASP A 36 9.32 -3.48 -5.90
CA ASP A 36 9.85 -4.76 -5.46
C ASP A 36 9.10 -5.32 -4.24
N PHE A 37 8.25 -6.32 -4.46
CA PHE A 37 7.51 -7.04 -3.42
C PHE A 37 8.36 -8.17 -2.80
N THR A 38 9.46 -7.78 -2.16
CA THR A 38 10.35 -8.72 -1.45
C THR A 38 10.62 -8.27 -0.02
N SER A 39 10.97 -9.21 0.86
CA SER A 39 11.36 -8.92 2.24
C SER A 39 12.65 -8.09 2.38
N LYS A 40 13.35 -7.81 1.27
CA LYS A 40 14.50 -6.89 1.25
C LYS A 40 14.08 -5.43 1.10
N ASN A 41 12.85 -5.17 0.66
CA ASN A 41 12.34 -3.82 0.54
C ASN A 41 11.98 -3.28 1.93
N GLU A 42 12.75 -2.31 2.41
CA GLU A 42 12.55 -1.70 3.74
C GLU A 42 11.18 -1.03 3.88
N LEU A 43 10.61 -0.55 2.76
CA LEU A 43 9.27 0.05 2.73
C LEU A 43 8.16 -0.96 3.05
N LEU A 44 8.43 -2.26 2.99
CA LEU A 44 7.45 -3.31 3.31
C LEU A 44 7.57 -3.82 4.75
N LEU A 45 8.57 -3.37 5.52
CA LEU A 45 8.78 -3.83 6.88
C LEU A 45 7.64 -3.45 7.84
N PHE A 46 6.85 -2.41 7.52
CA PHE A 46 5.66 -2.04 8.31
C PHE A 46 4.64 -3.19 8.39
N LEU A 47 4.62 -4.09 7.40
CA LEU A 47 3.74 -5.27 7.39
C LEU A 47 3.97 -6.19 8.59
N ASN A 48 5.13 -6.11 9.24
CA ASN A 48 5.38 -6.85 10.49
C ASN A 48 4.39 -6.48 11.60
N LYS A 49 3.85 -5.26 11.61
CA LYS A 49 2.87 -4.79 12.60
C LYS A 49 1.44 -5.27 12.34
N LEU A 50 1.14 -5.68 11.11
CA LEU A 50 -0.19 -6.16 10.71
C LEU A 50 -0.33 -7.64 11.08
N ASN A 51 -1.45 -8.04 11.66
CA ASN A 51 -1.59 -9.38 12.26
C ASN A 51 -2.43 -10.34 11.41
N SER A 52 -3.16 -9.82 10.42
CA SER A 52 -4.06 -10.57 9.58
C SER A 52 -4.11 -10.03 8.15
N PHE A 53 -4.62 -10.83 7.21
CA PHE A 53 -4.89 -10.38 5.84
C PHE A 53 -5.89 -9.21 5.80
N VAL A 54 -6.91 -9.23 6.66
CA VAL A 54 -7.87 -8.14 6.80
C VAL A 54 -7.18 -6.83 7.20
N ASP A 55 -6.15 -6.88 8.06
CA ASP A 55 -5.38 -5.68 8.41
C ASP A 55 -4.61 -5.11 7.20
N ILE A 56 -4.14 -5.97 6.31
CA ILE A 56 -3.43 -5.59 5.08
C ILE A 56 -4.40 -4.93 4.08
N GLU A 57 -5.58 -5.52 3.90
CA GLU A 57 -6.64 -4.95 3.05
C GLU A 57 -7.06 -3.59 3.58
N ASN A 58 -7.34 -3.50 4.88
CA ASN A 58 -7.71 -2.24 5.55
C ASN A 58 -6.61 -1.18 5.39
N TRP A 59 -5.33 -1.56 5.48
CA TRP A 59 -4.22 -0.64 5.27
C TRP A 59 -4.23 -0.06 3.85
N ALA A 60 -4.36 -0.91 2.83
CA ALA A 60 -4.38 -0.51 1.44
C ALA A 60 -5.60 0.34 1.10
N ASP A 61 -6.79 -0.04 1.58
CA ASP A 61 -8.03 0.69 1.36
C ASP A 61 -8.02 2.06 2.06
N ASN A 62 -7.41 2.15 3.25
CA ASN A 62 -7.23 3.42 3.95
C ASN A 62 -6.27 4.35 3.21
N LEU A 63 -5.19 3.83 2.63
CA LEU A 63 -4.28 4.61 1.79
C LEU A 63 -5.03 5.16 0.57
N CYS A 64 -5.70 4.31 -0.20
CA CYS A 64 -6.52 4.72 -1.34
C CYS A 64 -7.56 5.78 -0.94
N SER A 65 -8.27 5.57 0.17
CA SER A 65 -9.26 6.53 0.67
C SER A 65 -8.63 7.87 1.04
N LYS A 66 -7.44 7.88 1.65
CA LYS A 66 -6.71 9.11 1.95
C LYS A 66 -6.22 9.81 0.69
N ILE A 67 -5.77 9.07 -0.32
CA ILE A 67 -5.40 9.66 -1.61
C ILE A 67 -6.62 10.36 -2.21
N VAL A 68 -7.76 9.67 -2.32
CA VAL A 68 -9.01 10.26 -2.82
C VAL A 68 -9.43 11.54 -2.08
N LEU A 69 -9.28 11.56 -0.75
CA LEU A 69 -9.81 12.63 0.09
C LEU A 69 -8.85 13.80 0.31
N LYS A 70 -7.53 13.55 0.23
CA LYS A 70 -6.51 14.50 0.69
C LYS A 70 -5.43 14.79 -0.32
N PHE A 71 -5.20 13.90 -1.29
CA PHE A 71 -4.11 14.09 -2.24
C PHE A 71 -4.42 15.23 -3.20
N ASP A 72 -3.52 16.20 -3.24
CA ASP A 72 -3.62 17.35 -4.14
C ASP A 72 -2.50 17.31 -5.20
N TYR A 73 -2.88 16.91 -6.41
CA TYR A 73 -1.99 16.79 -7.57
C TYR A 73 -1.28 18.10 -7.96
N GLU A 74 -1.76 19.27 -7.54
CA GLU A 74 -1.11 20.55 -7.83
C GLU A 74 0.02 20.87 -6.86
N THR A 75 0.01 20.28 -5.66
CA THR A 75 0.89 20.67 -4.55
C THR A 75 1.81 19.56 -4.05
N GLU A 76 1.51 18.29 -4.32
CA GLU A 76 2.32 17.15 -3.89
C GLU A 76 2.41 16.02 -4.93
N HIS A 77 3.48 15.22 -4.84
CA HIS A 77 3.65 14.02 -5.67
C HIS A 77 3.10 12.78 -4.96
N ILE A 78 2.45 11.90 -5.72
CA ILE A 78 1.79 10.71 -5.16
C ILE A 78 2.78 9.78 -4.43
N ASN A 79 4.00 9.68 -4.95
CA ASN A 79 5.07 8.90 -4.33
C ASN A 79 5.43 9.45 -2.93
N ASP A 80 5.50 10.77 -2.79
CA ASP A 80 5.78 11.42 -1.51
C ASP A 80 4.64 11.18 -0.52
N PHE A 81 3.39 11.29 -0.98
CA PHE A 81 2.21 11.00 -0.17
C PHE A 81 2.18 9.55 0.33
N ILE A 82 2.47 8.57 -0.55
CA ILE A 82 2.53 7.15 -0.19
C ILE A 82 3.66 6.89 0.80
N PHE A 83 4.84 7.45 0.55
CA PHE A 83 6.00 7.32 1.43
C PHE A 83 5.71 7.86 2.84
N ASP A 84 5.12 9.06 2.93
CA ASP A 84 4.73 9.68 4.20
C ASP A 84 3.71 8.82 4.95
N TYR A 85 2.72 8.27 4.25
CA TYR A 85 1.73 7.38 4.87
C TYR A 85 2.36 6.10 5.44
N ILE A 86 3.30 5.48 4.72
CA ILE A 86 4.05 4.30 5.19
C ILE A 86 4.87 4.66 6.44
N ASN A 87 5.57 5.79 6.43
CA ASN A 87 6.39 6.21 7.56
C ASN A 87 5.60 6.62 8.80
N LEU A 88 4.41 7.22 8.64
CA LEU A 88 3.50 7.48 9.75
C LEU A 88 2.94 6.19 10.38
N SER A 89 2.99 5.08 9.64
CA SER A 89 2.59 3.75 10.11
C SER A 89 3.74 2.98 10.77
N ASN A 90 4.98 3.49 10.67
CA ASN A 90 6.21 2.93 11.25
C ASN A 90 6.52 3.38 12.69
#